data_AF-A0A357K2Y0-F1
#
_entry.id   AF-A0A357K2Y0-F1
#
_cell.length_a   1.000
_cell.length_b   1.000
_cell.length_c   1.000
_cell.angle_alpha   90.00
_cell.angle_beta   90.00
_cell.angle_gamma   90.00
#
_symmetry.space_group_name_H-M   'P 1'
#
loop_
_entity.id
_entity.type
_entity.pdbx_description
1 polymer ?
#
loop_
_entity_poly.entity_id
_entity_poly.type
_entity_poly.pdbx_seq_one_letter_code
_entity_poly.pdbx_strand_id
1 'polypeptide(L)'
;MSATPPTSNNSAPKVRVPKPKWLRVKLPTGEAYREVRNIVSEHKLHTICESGHCPNMGECWGEGTATFMILGNICTRSCGFCNVSTGKPLEADPFEPGRVANSVKLMGVKHAVITSVDRDDLADGGA
;
A
#
# COMPACT_ATOMS: atom_id res chain seq x y z
N MET A 1 1.46 -49.66 5.78
CA MET A 1 2.33 -49.07 6.83
C MET A 1 3.29 -48.13 6.14
N SER A 2 2.92 -46.85 6.03
CA SER A 2 3.82 -45.80 5.50
C SER A 2 3.57 -44.56 6.35
N ALA A 3 4.61 -44.16 7.08
CA ALA A 3 4.56 -43.16 8.13
C ALA A 3 4.22 -41.76 7.59
N THR A 4 3.30 -41.09 8.26
CA THR A 4 2.99 -39.67 8.09
C THR A 4 4.19 -38.82 8.55
N PRO A 5 4.56 -37.74 7.84
CA PRO A 5 5.64 -36.86 8.29
C PRO A 5 5.25 -36.17 9.61
N PRO A 6 6.19 -35.93 10.54
CA PRO A 6 5.90 -35.18 11.74
C PRO A 6 5.64 -33.70 11.37
N THR A 7 4.42 -33.24 11.62
CA THR A 7 4.07 -31.82 11.59
C THR A 7 4.74 -31.13 12.79
N SER A 8 5.94 -30.60 12.55
CA SER A 8 6.61 -29.69 13.50
C SER A 8 5.87 -28.37 13.54
N ASN A 9 4.77 -28.32 14.29
CA ASN A 9 4.03 -27.09 14.55
C ASN A 9 4.67 -26.37 15.75
N ASN A 10 5.88 -25.86 15.54
CA ASN A 10 6.63 -25.15 16.58
C ASN A 10 6.39 -23.63 16.46
N SER A 11 5.14 -23.20 16.58
CA SER A 11 4.79 -21.78 16.64
C SER A 11 4.73 -21.31 18.09
N ALA A 12 5.88 -21.20 18.74
CA ALA A 12 5.97 -20.47 20.00
C ALA A 12 5.40 -19.05 19.78
N PRO A 13 4.58 -18.51 20.70
CA PRO A 13 3.99 -17.19 20.53
C PRO A 13 5.10 -16.15 20.42
N LYS A 14 5.19 -15.47 19.27
CA LYS A 14 6.13 -14.36 19.07
C LYS A 14 5.80 -13.27 20.09
N VAL A 15 6.68 -13.08 21.08
CA VAL A 15 6.56 -12.00 22.06
C VAL A 15 6.64 -10.68 21.30
N ARG A 16 5.52 -9.96 21.23
CA ARG A 16 5.47 -8.64 20.59
C ARG A 16 6.13 -7.62 21.51
N VAL A 17 7.35 -7.20 21.17
CA VAL A 17 8.02 -6.09 21.84
C VAL A 17 7.25 -4.80 21.52
N PRO A 18 6.74 -4.05 22.52
CA PRO A 18 6.05 -2.80 22.26
C PRO A 18 6.98 -1.80 21.58
N LYS A 19 6.45 -1.04 20.61
CA LYS A 19 7.20 0.06 20.01
C LYS A 19 7.59 1.09 21.09
N PRO A 20 8.83 1.63 21.09
CA PRO A 20 9.23 2.71 21.98
C PRO A 20 8.30 3.91 21.89
N LYS A 21 8.18 4.70 22.98
CA LYS A 21 7.25 5.85 23.02
C LYS A 21 7.53 6.88 21.92
N TRP A 22 8.81 7.14 21.61
CA TRP A 22 9.23 8.11 20.60
C TRP A 22 8.89 7.70 19.15
N LEU A 23 8.59 6.42 18.89
CA LEU A 23 8.25 5.90 17.56
C LEU A 23 6.73 5.89 17.31
N ARG A 24 5.91 6.25 18.30
CA ARG A 24 4.45 6.23 18.19
C ARG A 24 3.94 7.56 17.66
N VAL A 25 3.11 7.50 16.63
CA VAL A 25 2.39 8.65 16.09
C VAL A 25 0.93 8.64 16.53
N LYS A 26 0.28 9.80 16.49
CA LYS A 26 -1.17 9.89 16.64
C LYS A 26 -1.81 9.47 15.32
N LEU A 27 -2.91 8.72 15.39
CA LEU A 27 -3.68 8.41 14.19
C LEU A 27 -4.26 9.68 13.58
N PRO A 28 -4.31 9.80 12.24
CA PRO A 28 -4.87 10.96 11.59
C PRO A 28 -6.39 11.01 11.80
N THR A 29 -6.89 12.14 12.31
CA THR A 29 -8.32 12.36 12.56
C THR A 29 -8.86 13.65 11.91
N GLY A 30 -8.02 14.38 11.16
CA GLY A 30 -8.39 15.66 10.55
C GLY A 30 -9.30 15.53 9.32
N GLU A 31 -9.95 16.62 8.96
CA GLU A 31 -10.85 16.73 7.79
C GLU A 31 -10.12 16.46 6.47
N ALA A 32 -8.95 17.07 6.27
CA ALA A 32 -8.10 16.86 5.08
C ALA A 32 -7.73 15.39 4.86
N TYR A 33 -7.50 14.64 5.94
CA TYR A 33 -7.25 13.19 5.86
C TYR A 33 -8.48 12.44 5.34
N ARG A 34 -9.67 12.77 5.83
CA ARG A 34 -10.93 12.13 5.41
C ARG A 34 -11.25 12.45 3.95
N GLU A 35 -11.07 13.69 3.54
CA GLU A 35 -11.30 14.14 2.18
C GLU A 35 -10.42 13.36 1.20
N VAL A 36 -9.10 13.32 1.43
CA VAL A 36 -8.19 12.55 0.59
C VAL A 36 -8.52 11.06 0.60
N ARG A 37 -8.87 10.50 1.76
CA ARG A 37 -9.26 9.08 1.85
C ARG A 37 -10.50 8.77 1.01
N ASN A 38 -11.49 9.65 1.04
CA ASN A 38 -12.69 9.50 0.23
C ASN A 38 -12.36 9.55 -1.26
N ILE A 39 -11.53 10.51 -1.69
CA ILE A 39 -11.08 10.60 -3.09
C ILE A 39 -10.35 9.33 -3.53
N VAL A 40 -9.40 8.82 -2.74
CA VAL A 40 -8.67 7.58 -3.06
C VAL A 40 -9.63 6.39 -3.20
N SER A 41 -10.59 6.27 -2.28
CA SER A 41 -11.60 5.19 -2.30
C SER A 41 -12.58 5.31 -3.48
N GLU A 42 -13.12 6.49 -3.75
CA GLU A 42 -14.09 6.74 -4.82
C GLU A 42 -13.49 6.54 -6.20
N HIS A 43 -12.22 6.93 -6.39
CA HIS A 43 -11.52 6.80 -7.66
C HIS A 43 -10.81 5.45 -7.86
N LYS A 44 -11.03 4.49 -6.94
CA LYS A 44 -10.43 3.14 -6.97
C LYS A 44 -8.91 3.18 -7.13
N LEU A 45 -8.26 4.10 -6.42
CA LEU A 45 -6.81 4.22 -6.47
C LEU A 45 -6.15 3.46 -5.31
N HIS A 46 -4.89 3.14 -5.52
CA HIS A 46 -4.03 2.61 -4.47
C HIS A 46 -2.94 3.63 -4.15
N THR A 47 -2.69 3.81 -2.86
CA THR A 47 -1.54 4.57 -2.37
C THR A 47 -0.66 3.65 -1.55
N ILE A 48 0.66 3.87 -1.58
CA ILE A 48 1.57 3.19 -0.66
C ILE A 48 1.38 3.71 0.78
N CYS A 49 0.83 4.92 0.93
CA CYS A 49 0.45 5.49 2.21
C CYS A 49 -0.51 4.56 2.97
N GLU A 50 -1.55 4.07 2.30
CA GLU A 50 -2.51 3.12 2.87
C GLU A 50 -1.97 1.68 2.85
N SER A 51 -1.51 1.19 1.69
CA SER A 51 -1.10 -0.21 1.54
C SER A 51 0.11 -0.57 2.41
N GLY A 52 0.99 0.39 2.67
CA GLY A 52 2.16 0.27 3.53
C GLY A 52 1.89 0.54 5.01
N HIS A 53 0.66 0.92 5.41
CA HIS A 53 0.34 1.41 6.75
C HIS A 53 1.28 2.54 7.22
N CYS A 54 1.50 3.53 6.35
CA CYS A 54 2.43 4.62 6.63
C CYS A 54 1.96 5.46 7.84
N PRO A 55 2.78 5.64 8.89
CA PRO A 55 2.41 6.45 10.05
C PRO A 55 2.28 7.94 9.74
N ASN A 56 2.85 8.41 8.62
CA ASN A 56 2.90 9.82 8.24
C ASN A 56 1.78 10.25 7.28
N MET A 57 0.86 9.33 6.94
CA MET A 57 -0.18 9.57 5.94
C MET A 57 -0.99 10.86 6.19
N GLY A 58 -1.34 11.16 7.44
CA GLY A 58 -2.08 12.37 7.78
C GLY A 58 -1.30 13.66 7.54
N GLU A 59 -0.01 13.66 7.87
CA GLU A 59 0.89 14.80 7.67
C GLU A 59 1.13 15.02 6.18
N CYS A 60 1.52 13.97 5.45
CA CYS A 60 1.79 14.06 4.02
C CYS A 60 0.55 14.57 3.25
N TRP A 61 -0.62 13.99 3.51
CA TRP A 61 -1.85 14.42 2.83
C TRP A 61 -2.26 15.83 3.22
N GLY A 62 -2.11 16.22 4.49
CA GLY A 62 -2.38 17.59 4.96
C GLY A 62 -1.49 18.64 4.30
N GLU A 63 -0.24 18.30 3.98
CA GLU A 63 0.69 19.16 3.24
C GLU A 63 0.47 19.15 1.72
N GLY A 64 -0.51 18.37 1.24
CA GLY A 64 -0.79 18.21 -0.19
C GLY A 64 0.26 17.33 -0.89
N THR A 65 0.72 16.27 -0.24
CA THR A 65 1.64 15.28 -0.82
C THR A 65 1.05 13.89 -0.76
N ALA A 66 1.09 13.14 -1.85
CA ALA A 66 0.67 11.74 -1.87
C ALA A 66 1.57 10.89 -2.75
N THR A 67 1.69 9.62 -2.38
CA THR A 67 2.41 8.61 -3.17
C THR A 67 1.42 7.59 -3.72
N PHE A 68 1.19 7.67 -5.02
CA PHE A 68 0.30 6.79 -5.77
C PHE A 68 1.03 5.50 -6.11
N MET A 69 0.34 4.37 -5.94
CA MET A 69 0.83 3.05 -6.29
C MET A 69 0.04 2.55 -7.48
N ILE A 70 0.69 2.44 -8.64
CA ILE A 70 0.09 1.97 -9.89
C ILE A 70 0.19 0.45 -10.02
N LEU A 71 -0.53 -0.11 -10.99
CA LEU A 71 -0.59 -1.53 -11.32
C LEU A 71 -1.21 -2.40 -10.22
N GLY A 72 -2.03 -1.80 -9.35
CA GLY A 72 -2.76 -2.48 -8.29
C GLY A 72 -2.08 -2.38 -6.90
N ASN A 73 -2.59 -3.18 -5.96
CA ASN A 73 -2.07 -3.30 -4.59
C ASN A 73 -1.64 -4.73 -4.21
N ILE A 74 -1.45 -5.58 -5.22
CA ILE A 74 -0.98 -6.95 -5.07
C ILE A 74 0.35 -7.05 -5.81
N CYS A 75 1.41 -7.34 -5.08
CA CYS A 75 2.75 -7.53 -5.63
C CYS A 75 2.99 -9.01 -5.95
N THR A 76 3.63 -9.29 -7.07
CA THR A 76 4.06 -10.65 -7.43
C THR A 76 5.20 -11.16 -6.54
N ARG A 77 5.89 -10.26 -5.83
CA ARG A 77 7.00 -10.57 -4.91
C ARG A 77 6.63 -10.45 -3.44
N SER A 78 7.45 -11.08 -2.58
CA SER A 78 7.25 -11.24 -1.13
C SER A 78 8.42 -10.70 -0.30
N CYS A 79 8.74 -9.42 -0.46
CA CYS A 79 9.79 -8.76 0.33
C CYS A 79 9.47 -8.83 1.83
N GLY A 80 10.39 -9.38 2.64
CA GLY A 80 10.14 -9.67 4.07
C GLY A 80 9.88 -8.44 4.96
N PHE A 81 10.07 -7.22 4.45
CA PHE A 81 9.77 -5.96 5.13
C PHE A 81 8.54 -5.25 4.57
N CYS A 82 8.06 -5.62 3.39
CA CYS A 82 7.01 -4.91 2.69
C CYS A 82 5.64 -5.36 3.20
N ASN A 83 4.75 -4.39 3.42
CA ASN A 83 3.40 -4.67 3.90
C ASN A 83 2.37 -4.80 2.76
N VAL A 84 2.75 -4.48 1.52
CA VAL A 84 1.87 -4.67 0.34
C VAL A 84 1.55 -6.15 0.20
N SER A 85 0.29 -6.46 -0.13
CA SER A 85 -0.19 -7.83 -0.28
C SER A 85 0.60 -8.57 -1.36
N THR A 86 1.06 -9.78 -1.08
CA THR A 86 1.63 -10.66 -2.11
C THR A 86 0.55 -11.56 -2.70
N GLY A 87 0.55 -11.74 -4.02
CA GLY A 87 -0.37 -12.65 -4.70
C GLY A 87 -0.36 -12.50 -6.21
N LYS A 88 -1.38 -13.07 -6.85
CA LYS A 88 -1.64 -12.85 -8.28
C LYS A 88 -2.35 -11.50 -8.46
N PRO A 89 -1.77 -10.55 -9.21
CA PRO A 89 -2.41 -9.26 -9.48
C PRO A 89 -3.67 -9.40 -10.33
N LEU A 90 -4.48 -8.33 -10.35
CA LEU A 90 -5.54 -8.16 -11.34
C LEU A 90 -4.94 -7.75 -12.69
N GLU A 91 -5.75 -7.82 -13.74
CA GLU A 91 -5.35 -7.31 -15.05
C GLU A 91 -4.93 -5.84 -14.96
N ALA A 92 -3.87 -5.49 -15.68
CA ALA A 92 -3.43 -4.10 -15.75
C ALA A 92 -4.50 -3.26 -16.44
N ASP A 93 -4.83 -2.10 -15.84
CA ASP A 93 -5.85 -1.22 -16.36
C ASP A 93 -5.22 -0.11 -17.22
N PRO A 94 -5.46 -0.10 -18.55
CA PRO A 94 -4.89 0.90 -19.45
C PRO A 94 -5.33 2.34 -19.15
N PHE A 95 -6.43 2.53 -18.43
CA PHE A 95 -6.99 3.84 -18.07
C PHE A 95 -6.54 4.32 -16.67
N GLU A 96 -5.76 3.52 -15.93
CA GLU A 96 -5.21 3.90 -14.63
C GLU A 96 -4.44 5.23 -14.66
N PRO A 97 -3.56 5.52 -15.65
CA PRO A 97 -2.82 6.78 -15.69
C PRO A 97 -3.74 8.02 -15.71
N GLY A 98 -4.86 7.95 -16.42
CA GLY A 98 -5.85 9.02 -16.47
C GLY A 98 -6.55 9.24 -15.13
N ARG A 99 -6.86 8.16 -14.40
CA ARG A 99 -7.45 8.26 -13.05
C ARG A 99 -6.46 8.82 -12.03
N VAL A 100 -5.19 8.41 -12.09
CA VAL A 100 -4.12 8.98 -11.24
C VAL A 100 -4.01 10.49 -11.48
N ALA A 101 -3.96 10.93 -12.74
CA ALA A 101 -3.91 12.35 -13.08
C ALA A 101 -5.14 13.12 -12.57
N ASN A 102 -6.34 12.53 -12.71
CA ASN A 102 -7.56 13.13 -12.19
C ASN A 102 -7.54 13.25 -10.66
N SER A 103 -7.04 12.25 -9.95
CA SER A 103 -6.96 12.29 -8.49
C SER A 103 -5.87 13.24 -7.98
N VAL A 104 -4.73 13.36 -8.68
CA VAL A 104 -3.75 14.42 -8.40
C VAL A 104 -4.42 15.79 -8.42
N LYS A 105 -5.27 16.05 -9.41
CA LYS A 105 -6.03 17.29 -9.52
C LYS A 105 -7.08 17.44 -8.41
N LEU A 106 -7.87 16.40 -8.14
CA LEU A 106 -8.95 16.44 -7.14
C LEU A 106 -8.42 16.58 -5.71
N MET A 107 -7.34 15.89 -5.39
CA MET A 107 -6.70 15.97 -4.07
C MET A 107 -5.95 17.29 -3.86
N GLY A 108 -5.76 18.09 -4.91
CA GLY A 108 -4.98 19.33 -4.85
C GLY A 108 -3.53 19.11 -4.40
N VAL A 109 -2.95 17.94 -4.71
CA VAL A 109 -1.57 17.65 -4.28
C VAL A 109 -0.58 18.58 -4.98
N LYS A 110 0.32 19.15 -4.21
CA LYS A 110 1.45 19.99 -4.65
C LYS A 110 2.62 19.12 -5.11
N HIS A 111 2.76 17.93 -4.54
CA HIS A 111 3.81 16.97 -4.86
C HIS A 111 3.23 15.57 -4.98
N ALA A 112 3.38 14.96 -6.16
CA ALA A 112 2.96 13.59 -6.42
C ALA A 112 4.18 12.69 -6.62
N VAL A 113 4.23 11.57 -5.90
CA VAL A 113 5.20 10.50 -6.14
C VAL A 113 4.45 9.33 -6.75
N ILE A 114 5.02 8.71 -7.78
CA ILE A 114 4.45 7.51 -8.43
C ILE A 114 5.41 6.35 -8.17
N THR A 115 4.87 5.25 -7.66
CA THR A 115 5.56 3.97 -7.47
C THR A 115 4.67 2.84 -7.99
N SER A 116 5.22 1.65 -8.19
CA SER A 116 4.46 0.47 -8.61
C SER A 116 4.69 -0.72 -7.68
N VAL A 117 3.85 -1.74 -7.83
CA VAL A 117 4.16 -3.11 -7.42
C VAL A 117 4.95 -3.83 -8.51
N ASP A 118 5.65 -4.92 -8.16
CA ASP A 118 6.27 -5.79 -9.16
C ASP A 118 5.17 -6.56 -9.93
N ARG A 119 5.22 -6.48 -11.27
CA ARG A 119 4.30 -7.14 -12.21
C ARG A 119 5.01 -8.18 -13.07
N ASP A 120 5.65 -9.15 -12.42
CA ASP A 120 6.33 -10.26 -13.10
C ASP A 120 5.36 -11.12 -13.96
N ASP A 121 4.04 -10.91 -13.84
CA ASP A 121 2.99 -11.52 -14.65
C ASP A 121 2.80 -10.86 -16.03
N LEU A 122 3.29 -9.63 -16.24
CA LEU A 122 3.24 -8.92 -17.52
C LEU A 122 4.52 -9.18 -18.33
N ALA A 123 4.40 -9.21 -19.65
CA ALA A 123 5.54 -9.49 -20.55
C ALA A 123 6.66 -8.43 -20.47
N ASP A 124 6.29 -7.18 -20.20
CA ASP A 124 7.20 -6.04 -20.04
C ASP A 124 7.48 -5.69 -18.58
N GLY A 125 6.88 -6.41 -17.62
CA GLY A 125 6.97 -6.10 -16.20
C GLY A 125 6.25 -4.81 -15.76
N GLY A 126 5.42 -4.22 -16.62
CA GLY A 126 4.74 -2.94 -16.38
C GLY A 126 5.50 -1.69 -16.84
N ALA A 127 6.35 -1.82 -17.86
CA ALA A 127 7.15 -0.73 -18.46
C ALA A 127 6.39 0.10 -19.51
#